data_AF-A0A7S2DR97-F1
#
_entry.id   AF-A0A7S2DR97-F1
#
_cell.length_a   1.000
_cell.length_b   1.000
_cell.length_c   1.000
_cell.angle_alpha   90.00
_cell.angle_beta   90.00
_cell.angle_gamma   90.00
#
_symmetry.space_group_name_H-M   'P 1'
#
loop_
_entity.id
_entity.type
_entity.pdbx_description
1 polymer ?
#
loop_
_entity_poly.entity_id
_entity_poly.type
_entity_poly.pdbx_seq_one_letter_code
_entity_poly.pdbx_strand_id
1 'polypeptide(L)'
;APCLHMLPREQTGLKDQETRYRKRYLDLIVNEGVRETFLARSRITGFIRKYLEARGFLEVETPMMSPIPGGASARPFVTHHEELDLDLFMRVAQELYLKMLVIGGLDRVFEIGRNFRNEGIDLTHNPEFTACEFYMAYADYNDLMNMTE
;
A
#
# COMPACT_ATOMS: atom_id res chain seq x y z
N ALA A 1 -8.35 -4.12 32.08
CA ALA A 1 -7.09 -3.45 32.48
C ALA A 1 -7.41 -2.01 32.90
N PRO A 2 -6.84 -1.49 34.01
CA PRO A 2 -7.09 -0.11 34.44
C PRO A 2 -6.37 0.92 33.55
N CYS A 3 -7.00 2.08 33.31
CA CYS A 3 -6.37 3.20 32.62
C CYS A 3 -5.59 4.07 33.62
N LEU A 4 -4.29 4.26 33.41
CA LEU A 4 -3.41 5.04 34.30
C LEU A 4 -3.31 6.52 33.92
N HIS A 5 -3.98 6.94 32.84
CA HIS A 5 -3.90 8.30 32.32
C HIS A 5 -5.29 8.90 32.14
N MET A 6 -5.41 10.21 32.32
CA MET A 6 -6.64 10.93 32.02
C MET A 6 -6.88 10.92 30.51
N LEU A 7 -8.04 10.41 30.09
CA LEU A 7 -8.45 10.44 28.68
C LEU A 7 -8.85 11.87 28.28
N PRO A 8 -8.58 12.28 27.03
CA PRO A 8 -9.12 13.52 26.48
C PRO A 8 -10.66 13.51 26.57
N ARG A 9 -11.27 14.65 26.93
CA ARG A 9 -12.74 14.74 26.98
C ARG A 9 -13.34 14.62 25.58
N GLU A 10 -14.32 13.73 25.42
CA GLU A 10 -15.03 13.49 24.15
C GLU A 10 -15.61 14.78 23.53
N GLN A 11 -16.18 15.66 24.37
CA GLN A 11 -16.83 16.91 23.94
C GLN A 11 -15.87 17.90 23.25
N THR A 12 -14.59 17.89 23.64
CA THR A 12 -13.56 18.73 23.02
C THR A 12 -12.81 17.99 21.91
N GLY A 13 -12.83 16.65 21.92
CA GLY A 13 -12.10 15.78 21.00
C GLY A 13 -10.58 15.99 21.04
N LEU A 14 -9.85 15.11 20.38
CA LEU A 14 -8.45 15.37 20.00
C LEU A 14 -8.48 16.05 18.63
N LYS A 15 -8.32 17.39 18.57
CA LYS A 15 -8.44 18.16 17.33
C LYS A 15 -7.12 18.37 16.59
N ASP A 16 -6.04 18.54 17.34
CA ASP A 16 -4.70 18.77 16.78
C ASP A 16 -4.23 17.58 15.92
N GLN A 17 -4.02 17.81 14.63
CA GLN A 17 -3.71 16.74 13.67
C GLN A 17 -2.41 16.02 14.00
N GLU A 18 -1.37 16.75 14.43
CA GLU A 18 -0.08 16.14 14.77
C GLU A 18 -0.23 15.17 15.94
N THR A 19 -0.91 15.58 17.01
CA THR A 19 -1.18 14.74 18.17
C THR A 19 -2.01 13.51 17.79
N ARG A 20 -3.00 13.66 16.90
CA ARG A 20 -3.85 12.55 16.44
C ARG A 20 -3.04 11.50 15.69
N TYR A 21 -2.15 11.93 14.80
CA TYR A 21 -1.34 11.02 14.00
C TYR A 21 -0.23 10.36 14.82
N ARG A 22 0.37 11.07 15.79
CA ARG A 22 1.36 10.48 16.71
C ARG A 22 0.75 9.53 17.73
N LYS A 23 -0.46 9.82 18.24
CA LYS A 23 -1.18 9.01 19.24
C LYS A 23 -2.45 8.40 18.67
N ARG A 24 -2.32 7.66 17.57
CA ARG A 24 -3.45 7.04 16.84
C ARG A 24 -4.39 6.22 17.74
N TYR A 25 -3.85 5.55 18.75
CA TYR A 25 -4.64 4.77 19.71
C TYR A 25 -5.61 5.65 20.52
N LEU A 26 -5.22 6.88 20.90
CA LEU A 26 -6.13 7.83 21.55
C LEU A 26 -7.16 8.37 20.56
N ASP A 27 -6.72 8.69 19.34
CA ASP A 27 -7.59 9.19 18.27
C ASP A 27 -8.73 8.21 17.96
N LEU A 28 -8.45 6.90 17.96
CA LEU A 28 -9.45 5.84 17.78
C LEU A 28 -10.44 5.68 18.96
N ILE A 29 -10.04 6.08 20.17
CA ILE A 29 -10.90 6.04 21.36
C ILE A 29 -11.87 7.23 21.35
N VAL A 30 -11.38 8.43 21.02
CA VAL A 30 -12.15 9.67 21.22
C VAL A 30 -12.82 10.21 19.96
N ASN A 31 -12.41 9.78 18.76
CA ASN A 31 -12.98 10.25 17.49
C ASN A 31 -13.59 9.06 16.70
N GLU A 32 -14.91 8.87 16.82
CA GLU A 32 -15.61 7.71 16.22
C GLU A 32 -15.42 7.59 14.70
N GLY A 33 -15.42 8.71 13.96
CA GLY A 33 -15.26 8.71 12.50
C GLY A 33 -13.91 8.16 12.00
N VAL A 34 -12.89 8.14 12.85
CA VAL A 34 -11.58 7.55 12.51
C VAL A 34 -11.69 6.04 12.35
N ARG A 35 -12.46 5.37 13.22
CA ARG A 35 -12.70 3.94 13.14
C ARG A 35 -13.36 3.57 11.82
N GLU A 36 -14.40 4.30 11.44
CA GLU A 36 -15.12 4.07 10.18
C GLU A 36 -14.21 4.24 8.94
N THR A 37 -13.25 5.15 9.01
CA THR A 37 -12.24 5.33 7.94
C THR A 37 -11.39 4.07 7.75
N PHE A 38 -10.91 3.45 8.84
CA PHE A 38 -10.14 2.21 8.75
C PHE A 38 -10.99 1.01 8.32
N LEU A 39 -12.23 0.92 8.80
CA LEU A 39 -13.18 -0.11 8.37
C LEU A 39 -13.49 0.02 6.87
N ALA A 40 -13.72 1.24 6.38
CA ALA A 40 -13.88 1.51 4.96
C ALA A 40 -12.65 1.10 4.15
N ARG A 41 -11.43 1.47 4.58
CA ARG A 41 -10.19 1.02 3.94
C ARG A 41 -10.09 -0.51 3.86
N SER A 42 -10.39 -1.22 4.94
CA SER A 42 -10.40 -2.68 4.95
C SER A 42 -11.43 -3.27 3.98
N ARG A 43 -12.63 -2.68 3.91
CA ARG A 43 -13.68 -3.08 2.95
C ARG A 43 -13.24 -2.86 1.51
N ILE A 44 -12.59 -1.73 1.20
CA ILE A 44 -12.05 -1.42 -0.14
C ILE A 44 -11.04 -2.48 -0.57
N THR A 45 -10.04 -2.79 0.26
CA THR A 45 -9.04 -3.82 -0.06
C THR A 45 -9.67 -5.20 -0.21
N GLY A 46 -10.63 -5.56 0.65
CA GLY A 46 -11.37 -6.82 0.53
C GLY A 46 -12.21 -6.90 -0.75
N PHE A 47 -12.79 -5.79 -1.20
CA PHE A 47 -13.55 -5.72 -2.44
C PHE A 47 -12.64 -5.88 -3.67
N ILE A 48 -11.53 -5.13 -3.74
CA ILE A 48 -10.57 -5.21 -4.86
C ILE A 48 -10.08 -6.64 -5.06
N ARG A 49 -9.68 -7.31 -3.96
CA ARG A 49 -9.25 -8.71 -3.99
C ARG A 49 -10.33 -9.61 -4.60
N LYS A 50 -11.55 -9.58 -4.06
CA LYS A 50 -12.68 -10.39 -4.57
C LYS A 50 -13.01 -10.09 -6.03
N TYR A 51 -12.92 -8.82 -6.44
CA TYR A 51 -13.23 -8.37 -7.78
C TYR A 51 -12.26 -8.95 -8.83
N LEU A 52 -10.96 -8.97 -8.49
CA LEU A 52 -9.90 -9.53 -9.33
C LEU A 52 -9.89 -11.06 -9.31
N GLU A 53 -10.04 -11.68 -8.13
CA GLU A 53 -10.16 -13.14 -7.99
C GLU A 53 -11.33 -13.71 -8.80
N ALA A 54 -12.50 -13.05 -8.77
CA ALA A 54 -13.66 -13.44 -9.56
C ALA A 54 -13.42 -13.39 -11.09
N ARG A 55 -12.38 -12.69 -11.53
CA ARG A 55 -11.93 -12.61 -12.93
C ARG A 55 -10.72 -13.51 -13.22
N GLY A 56 -10.38 -14.41 -12.30
CA GLY A 56 -9.30 -15.37 -12.47
C GLY A 56 -7.89 -14.78 -12.33
N PHE A 57 -7.74 -13.63 -11.68
CA PHE A 57 -6.43 -13.12 -11.31
C PHE A 57 -5.84 -13.91 -10.14
N LEU A 58 -4.54 -14.20 -10.22
CA LEU A 58 -3.76 -14.79 -9.14
C LEU A 58 -3.12 -13.70 -8.29
N GLU A 59 -3.40 -13.69 -6.98
CA GLU A 59 -2.69 -12.84 -6.03
C GLU A 59 -1.27 -13.38 -5.82
N VAL A 60 -0.26 -12.52 -5.94
CA VAL A 60 1.16 -12.87 -5.80
C VAL A 60 1.87 -11.88 -4.89
N GLU A 61 3.04 -12.26 -4.40
CA GLU A 61 3.95 -11.37 -3.65
C GLU A 61 5.30 -11.31 -4.37
N THR A 62 5.75 -10.08 -4.67
CA THR A 62 7.03 -9.83 -5.33
C THR A 62 8.04 -9.18 -4.37
N PRO A 63 9.36 -9.28 -4.61
CA PRO A 63 10.36 -8.71 -3.71
C PRO A 63 10.16 -7.21 -3.44
N MET A 64 10.26 -6.82 -2.17
CA MET A 64 10.26 -5.40 -1.75
C MET A 64 11.65 -4.76 -1.77
N MET A 65 12.70 -5.58 -1.87
CA MET A 65 14.10 -5.18 -1.95
C MET A 65 14.71 -5.78 -3.21
N SER A 66 15.34 -4.95 -4.03
CA SER A 66 15.92 -5.36 -5.30
C SER A 66 17.30 -4.71 -5.49
N PRO A 67 18.24 -5.37 -6.18
CA PRO A 67 19.56 -4.80 -6.48
C PRO A 67 19.47 -3.63 -7.47
N ILE A 68 18.38 -3.55 -8.24
CA ILE A 68 18.11 -2.47 -9.19
C ILE A 68 16.70 -1.93 -8.91
N PRO A 69 16.53 -0.62 -8.67
CA PRO A 69 15.22 -0.01 -8.55
C PRO A 69 14.57 0.14 -9.95
N GLY A 70 13.25 -0.08 -10.05
CA GLY A 70 12.53 0.03 -11.32
C GLY A 70 11.00 0.02 -11.18
N GLY A 71 10.30 0.19 -12.31
CA GLY A 71 8.83 0.19 -12.39
C GLY A 71 8.15 1.54 -12.16
N ALA A 72 8.87 2.57 -11.69
CA ALA A 72 8.37 3.94 -11.65
C ALA A 72 9.53 4.94 -11.61
N SER A 73 9.27 6.18 -12.03
CA SER A 73 10.21 7.29 -11.86
C SER A 73 10.09 7.90 -10.47
N ALA A 74 10.84 7.36 -9.50
CA ALA A 74 10.89 7.87 -8.13
C ALA A 74 12.27 7.62 -7.49
N ARG A 75 12.63 8.41 -6.48
CA ARG A 75 13.87 8.18 -5.71
C ARG A 75 13.64 7.02 -4.72
N PRO A 76 14.43 5.92 -4.75
CA PRO A 76 14.24 4.81 -3.83
C PRO A 76 14.85 5.09 -2.45
N PHE A 77 14.40 4.34 -1.44
CA PHE A 77 15.17 4.15 -0.22
C PHE A 77 16.28 3.12 -0.48
N VAL A 78 17.45 3.33 0.13
CA VAL A 78 18.62 2.45 0.00
C VAL A 78 18.85 1.78 1.36
N THR A 79 19.18 0.50 1.32
CA THR A 79 19.61 -0.30 2.48
C THR A 79 20.77 -1.20 2.07
N HIS A 80 21.40 -1.87 3.04
CA HIS A 80 22.53 -2.76 2.81
C HIS A 80 22.24 -4.16 3.36
N HIS A 81 22.70 -5.20 2.66
CA HIS A 81 22.59 -6.59 3.10
C HIS A 81 23.96 -7.11 3.57
N GLU A 82 24.17 -7.17 4.89
CA GLU A 82 25.47 -7.45 5.52
C GLU A 82 26.17 -8.73 5.03
N GLU A 83 25.47 -9.86 4.95
CA GLU A 83 26.11 -11.14 4.56
C GLU A 83 26.47 -11.20 3.07
N LEU A 84 25.72 -10.51 2.22
CA LEU A 84 25.93 -10.51 0.78
C LEU A 84 26.79 -9.33 0.33
N ASP A 85 27.16 -8.43 1.26
CA ASP A 85 27.94 -7.22 1.03
C ASP A 85 27.45 -6.44 -0.20
N LEU A 86 26.14 -6.17 -0.26
CA LEU A 86 25.54 -5.47 -1.39
C LEU A 86 24.44 -4.49 -0.95
N ASP A 87 24.29 -3.42 -1.72
CA ASP A 87 23.22 -2.45 -1.56
C ASP A 87 21.93 -2.94 -2.23
N LEU A 88 20.83 -2.73 -1.52
CA LEU A 88 19.47 -3.03 -1.97
C LEU A 88 18.63 -1.75 -1.97
N PHE A 89 17.67 -1.73 -2.88
CA PHE A 89 16.74 -0.63 -3.04
C PHE A 89 15.34 -1.10 -2.70
N MET A 90 14.65 -0.33 -1.85
CA MET A 90 13.23 -0.57 -1.57
C MET A 90 12.42 -0.26 -2.84
N ARG A 91 11.49 -1.14 -3.20
CA ARG A 91 10.73 -1.02 -4.45
C ARG A 91 9.88 0.26 -4.49
N VAL A 92 9.82 0.87 -5.67
CA VAL A 92 8.98 2.06 -5.96
C VAL A 92 7.66 1.70 -6.66
N ALA A 93 7.58 0.49 -7.22
CA ALA A 93 6.45 -0.13 -7.92
C ALA A 93 6.63 -1.66 -8.00
N GLN A 94 5.57 -2.41 -8.34
CA GLN A 94 5.60 -3.87 -8.50
C GLN A 94 5.76 -4.33 -9.98
N GLU A 95 5.62 -3.38 -10.91
CA GLU A 95 5.52 -3.57 -12.36
C GLU A 95 6.44 -4.66 -12.95
N LEU A 96 7.76 -4.55 -12.74
CA LEU A 96 8.73 -5.38 -13.45
C LEU A 96 8.58 -6.86 -13.10
N TYR A 97 8.36 -7.16 -11.81
CA TYR A 97 8.18 -8.54 -11.36
C TYR A 97 6.87 -9.12 -11.86
N LEU A 98 5.78 -8.35 -11.81
CA LEU A 98 4.49 -8.81 -12.32
C LEU A 98 4.53 -9.07 -13.83
N LYS A 99 5.22 -8.23 -14.61
CA LYS A 99 5.45 -8.49 -16.05
C LYS A 99 6.30 -9.74 -16.30
N MET A 100 7.32 -10.00 -15.48
CA MET A 100 8.10 -11.24 -15.59
C MET A 100 7.25 -12.48 -15.32
N LEU A 101 6.28 -12.41 -14.40
CA LEU A 101 5.33 -13.49 -14.16
C LEU A 101 4.39 -13.74 -15.35
N VAL A 102 3.93 -12.67 -16.00
CA VAL A 102 3.14 -12.79 -17.25
C VAL A 102 3.97 -13.44 -18.36
N ILE A 103 5.23 -13.03 -18.54
CA ILE A 103 6.16 -13.70 -19.47
C ILE A 103 6.34 -15.18 -19.11
N GLY A 104 6.35 -15.51 -17.82
CA GLY A 104 6.40 -16.87 -17.29
C GLY A 104 5.13 -17.71 -17.51
N GLY A 105 4.08 -17.15 -18.13
CA GLY A 105 2.84 -17.86 -18.46
C GLY A 105 1.70 -17.65 -17.47
N LEU A 106 1.84 -16.72 -16.51
CA LEU A 106 0.74 -16.34 -15.61
C LEU A 106 -0.05 -15.18 -16.23
N ASP A 107 -1.06 -15.52 -17.04
CA ASP A 107 -1.81 -14.54 -17.84
C ASP A 107 -2.50 -13.43 -17.02
N ARG A 108 -2.84 -13.67 -15.76
CA ARG A 108 -3.54 -12.70 -14.89
C ARG A 108 -2.96 -12.73 -13.48
N VAL A 109 -2.24 -11.68 -13.12
CA VAL A 109 -1.61 -11.55 -11.80
C VAL A 109 -1.91 -10.18 -11.18
N PHE A 110 -1.99 -10.12 -9.86
CA PHE A 110 -2.07 -8.87 -9.13
C PHE A 110 -1.34 -8.93 -7.79
N GLU A 111 -0.93 -7.78 -7.30
CA GLU A 111 -0.37 -7.62 -5.96
C GLU A 111 -0.94 -6.36 -5.30
N ILE A 112 -1.43 -6.51 -4.07
CA ILE A 112 -1.76 -5.39 -3.17
C ILE A 112 -0.62 -5.25 -2.17
N GLY A 113 0.31 -4.34 -2.43
CA GLY A 113 1.58 -4.28 -1.73
C GLY A 113 1.98 -2.88 -1.28
N ARG A 114 3.01 -2.80 -0.42
CA ARG A 114 3.64 -1.53 -0.02
C ARG A 114 4.67 -1.11 -1.06
N ASN A 115 4.67 0.16 -1.43
CA ASN A 115 5.71 0.83 -2.20
C ASN A 115 6.35 1.93 -1.37
N PHE A 116 7.61 2.23 -1.67
CA PHE A 116 8.43 3.14 -0.89
C PHE A 116 9.07 4.18 -1.81
N ARG A 117 8.83 5.47 -1.54
CA ARG A 117 9.39 6.59 -2.31
C ARG A 117 10.02 7.60 -1.37
N ASN A 118 11.30 7.86 -1.57
CA ASN A 118 12.11 8.78 -0.78
C ASN A 118 11.96 10.21 -1.31
N GLU A 119 10.74 10.74 -1.13
CA GLU A 119 10.25 12.01 -1.66
C GLU A 119 9.66 12.87 -0.54
N GLY A 120 9.14 14.06 -0.88
CA GLY A 120 8.50 14.96 0.07
C GLY A 120 7.22 14.38 0.67
N ILE A 121 6.86 14.83 1.87
CA ILE A 121 5.62 14.46 2.56
C ILE A 121 4.62 15.62 2.47
N ASP A 122 3.40 15.34 2.05
CA ASP A 122 2.30 16.31 2.01
C ASP A 122 0.94 15.64 2.27
N LEU A 123 -0.17 16.35 1.98
CA LEU A 123 -1.54 15.85 2.22
C LEU A 123 -1.91 14.61 1.39
N THR A 124 -1.19 14.36 0.30
CA THR A 124 -1.43 13.28 -0.67
C THR A 124 -0.26 12.32 -0.80
N HIS A 125 0.90 12.63 -0.24
CA HIS A 125 2.13 11.84 -0.34
C HIS A 125 2.64 11.39 1.03
N ASN A 126 2.69 10.07 1.23
CA ASN A 126 3.37 9.42 2.34
C ASN A 126 4.53 8.57 1.79
N PRO A 127 5.72 8.54 2.44
CA PRO A 127 6.90 7.83 1.90
C PRO A 127 6.70 6.33 1.71
N GLU A 128 5.75 5.75 2.45
CA GLU A 128 5.28 4.39 2.25
C GLU A 128 3.77 4.39 1.95
N PHE A 129 3.34 3.69 0.91
CA PHE A 129 1.93 3.67 0.53
C PHE A 129 1.53 2.34 -0.10
N THR A 130 0.24 2.01 -0.03
CA THR A 130 -0.27 0.76 -0.61
C THR A 130 -0.76 1.02 -2.02
N ALA A 131 -0.33 0.19 -2.96
CA ALA A 131 -0.84 0.17 -4.33
C ALA A 131 -1.34 -1.24 -4.67
N CYS A 132 -2.37 -1.30 -5.51
CA CYS A 132 -2.78 -2.51 -6.20
C CYS A 132 -2.28 -2.37 -7.64
N GLU A 133 -1.39 -3.25 -8.07
CA GLU A 133 -0.99 -3.38 -9.48
C GLU A 133 -1.48 -4.73 -10.00
N PHE A 134 -2.02 -4.74 -11.21
CA PHE A 134 -2.47 -5.97 -11.87
C PHE A 134 -2.07 -5.95 -13.34
N TYR A 135 -1.81 -7.14 -13.89
CA TYR A 135 -1.45 -7.33 -15.28
C TYR A 135 -2.29 -8.45 -15.88
N MET A 136 -2.79 -8.21 -17.08
CA MET A 136 -3.70 -9.09 -17.80
C MET A 136 -3.21 -9.26 -19.24
N ALA A 137 -2.74 -10.46 -19.57
CA ALA A 137 -2.37 -10.83 -20.92
C ALA A 137 -3.56 -10.70 -21.87
N TYR A 138 -3.27 -10.31 -23.11
CA TYR A 138 -4.24 -10.14 -24.20
C TYR A 138 -5.31 -9.06 -23.99
N ALA A 139 -5.22 -8.26 -22.91
CA ALA A 139 -6.05 -7.07 -22.71
C ALA A 139 -5.33 -5.82 -23.21
N ASP A 140 -6.11 -4.85 -23.67
CA ASP A 140 -5.62 -3.49 -23.92
C ASP A 140 -6.17 -2.50 -22.87
N TYR A 141 -5.79 -1.23 -22.98
CA TYR A 141 -6.20 -0.21 -22.03
C TYR A 141 -7.71 0.06 -22.03
N ASN A 142 -8.45 -0.25 -23.10
CA ASN A 142 -9.92 -0.13 -23.14
C ASN A 142 -10.58 -1.16 -22.25
N ASP A 143 -10.08 -2.39 -22.23
CA ASP A 143 -10.51 -3.41 -21.28
C ASP A 143 -10.31 -2.94 -19.84
N LEU A 144 -9.17 -2.29 -19.58
CA LEU A 144 -8.83 -1.76 -18.25
C LEU A 144 -9.71 -0.58 -17.84
N MET A 145 -10.06 0.32 -18.77
CA MET A 145 -11.02 1.40 -18.51
C MET A 145 -12.37 0.83 -18.08
N ASN A 146 -12.91 -0.13 -18.85
CA ASN A 146 -14.17 -0.80 -18.53
C ASN A 146 -14.13 -1.56 -17.19
N MET A 147 -12.97 -2.08 -16.80
CA MET A 147 -12.80 -2.73 -15.50
C MET A 147 -12.73 -1.74 -14.33
N THR A 148 -12.35 -0.49 -14.59
CA THR A 148 -12.12 0.55 -13.57
C THR A 148 -13.40 1.34 -13.25
N GLU A 149 -14.25 1.59 -14.26
CA GLU A 149 -15.54 2.28 -14.14
C GLU A 149 -16.60 1.49 -13.36
#